data_AF-A0A3D9N1F1-F1
#
_entry.id   AF-A0A3D9N1F1-F1
#
_cell.length_a   1.000
_cell.length_b   1.000
_cell.length_c   1.000
_cell.angle_alpha   90.00
_cell.angle_beta   90.00
_cell.angle_gamma   90.00
#
_symmetry.space_group_name_H-M   'P 1'
#
loop_
_entity.id
_entity.type
_entity.pdbx_description
1 polymer ?
#
loop_
_entity_poly.entity_id
_entity_poly.type
_entity_poly.pdbx_seq_one_letter_code
_entity_poly.pdbx_strand_id
1 'polypeptide(L)'
;MNKLQKALKVNALFSSISGIIMILLNHQIANLFGTINNTVFWIVGLILIYFAITIWYEIRKQRRLAVLWIIIQDYAWVIGSLLLIIINPFQITQIGNLIIGIIALIVLYMGINQMIALKKTTANNV
;
A
#
# COMPACT_ATOMS: atom_id res chain seq x y z
N MET A 1 18.22 9.56 9.65
CA MET A 1 17.54 8.68 8.65
C MET A 1 17.87 9.14 7.25
N ASN A 2 18.35 8.24 6.39
CA ASN A 2 18.55 8.56 4.96
C ASN A 2 17.21 8.67 4.20
N LYS A 3 17.25 9.15 2.95
CA LYS A 3 16.03 9.38 2.15
C LYS A 3 15.21 8.09 1.96
N LEU A 4 15.88 6.95 1.75
CA LEU A 4 15.20 5.66 1.59
C LEU A 4 14.52 5.22 2.90
N GLN A 5 15.15 5.42 4.06
CA GLN A 5 14.53 5.14 5.36
C GLN A 5 13.28 5.98 5.58
N LYS A 6 13.31 7.27 5.20
CA LYS A 6 12.14 8.15 5.30
C LYS A 6 11.01 7.65 4.41
N ALA A 7 11.29 7.31 3.14
CA ALA A 7 10.30 6.79 2.21
C ALA A 7 9.68 5.47 2.69
N LEU A 8 10.50 4.51 3.12
CA LEU A 8 10.04 3.24 3.69
C LEU A 8 9.20 3.45 4.96
N LYS A 9 9.59 4.38 5.84
CA LYS A 9 8.84 4.66 7.07
C LYS A 9 7.44 5.22 6.79
N VAL A 10 7.31 6.10 5.80
CA VAL A 10 6.00 6.64 5.41
C VAL A 10 5.10 5.51 4.90
N ASN A 11 5.61 4.64 4.03
CA ASN A 11 4.85 3.49 3.53
C ASN A 11 4.49 2.50 4.65
N ALA A 12 5.46 2.15 5.50
CA ALA A 12 5.20 1.25 6.64
C ALA A 12 4.09 1.79 7.56
N LEU A 13 4.11 3.10 7.87
CA LEU A 13 3.08 3.73 8.70
C LEU A 13 1.72 3.74 7.99
N PHE A 14 1.67 4.17 6.73
CA PHE A 14 0.43 4.22 5.96
C PHE A 14 -0.20 2.83 5.87
N SER A 15 0.56 1.83 5.42
CA SER A 15 0.10 0.44 5.30
C SER A 15 -0.31 -0.16 6.65
N SER A 16 0.40 0.15 7.74
CA SER A 16 0.02 -0.30 9.09
C SER A 16 -1.34 0.29 9.52
N ILE A 17 -1.51 1.61 9.35
CA ILE A 17 -2.74 2.32 9.74
C ILE A 17 -3.91 1.85 8.89
N SER A 18 -3.73 1.75 7.57
CA SER A 18 -4.74 1.22 6.65
C SER A 18 -5.12 -0.22 7.02
N GLY A 19 -4.15 -1.09 7.32
CA GLY A 19 -4.40 -2.45 7.75
C GLY A 19 -5.23 -2.53 9.04
N ILE A 20 -4.86 -1.74 10.06
CA ILE A 20 -5.61 -1.66 11.33
C ILE A 20 -7.04 -1.16 11.10
N ILE A 21 -7.21 -0.10 10.31
CA ILE A 21 -8.52 0.46 9.96
C ILE A 21 -9.37 -0.60 9.25
N MET A 22 -8.80 -1.31 8.28
CA MET A 22 -9.52 -2.36 7.54
C MET A 22 -9.93 -3.53 8.44
N ILE A 23 -9.12 -3.90 9.42
CA ILE A 23 -9.44 -4.98 10.37
C ILE A 23 -10.54 -4.55 11.34
N LEU A 24 -10.37 -3.39 12.00
CA LEU A 24 -11.25 -2.93 13.08
C LEU A 24 -12.58 -2.37 12.57
N LEU A 25 -12.57 -1.72 11.40
CA LEU A 25 -13.73 -1.04 10.82
C LEU A 25 -14.25 -1.73 9.55
N ASN A 26 -14.02 -3.04 9.42
CA ASN A 26 -14.38 -3.81 8.21
C ASN A 26 -15.86 -3.65 7.81
N HIS A 27 -16.79 -3.63 8.77
CA HIS A 27 -18.23 -3.49 8.50
C HIS A 27 -18.58 -2.10 7.98
N GLN A 28 -18.01 -1.05 8.60
CA GLN A 28 -18.24 0.33 8.19
C GLN A 28 -17.69 0.57 6.78
N ILE A 29 -16.51 0.02 6.48
CA ILE A 29 -15.91 0.11 5.15
C ILE A 29 -16.75 -0.67 4.14
N ALA A 30 -17.22 -1.88 4.46
CA ALA A 30 -18.09 -2.66 3.58
C ALA A 30 -19.36 -1.88 3.20
N ASN A 31 -19.98 -1.20 4.16
CA ASN A 31 -21.13 -0.33 3.91
C ASN A 31 -20.79 0.83 2.98
N LEU A 32 -19.65 1.51 3.17
CA LEU A 32 -19.19 2.57 2.27
C LEU A 32 -18.97 2.05 0.84
N PHE A 33 -18.50 0.82 0.70
CA PHE A 33 -18.27 0.16 -0.59
C PHE A 33 -19.53 -0.46 -1.18
N GLY A 34 -20.67 -0.42 -0.47
CA GLY A 34 -21.96 -0.93 -0.94
C GLY A 34 -22.08 -2.45 -0.91
N THR A 35 -21.33 -3.12 -0.04
CA THR A 35 -21.35 -4.59 0.07
C THR A 35 -21.62 -5.03 1.50
N ILE A 36 -22.30 -6.17 1.63
CA ILE A 36 -22.47 -6.86 2.93
C ILE A 36 -21.27 -7.73 3.29
N ASN A 37 -20.42 -8.07 2.31
CA ASN A 37 -19.26 -8.92 2.53
C ASN A 37 -18.10 -8.10 3.11
N ASN A 38 -17.92 -8.20 4.42
CA ASN A 38 -16.84 -7.55 5.16
C ASN A 38 -15.53 -8.37 5.20
N THR A 39 -15.57 -9.65 4.84
CA THR A 39 -14.46 -10.60 5.00
C THR A 39 -13.27 -10.20 4.13
N VAL A 40 -13.54 -9.69 2.93
CA VAL A 40 -12.51 -9.17 2.02
C VAL A 40 -11.71 -8.05 2.68
N PHE A 41 -12.35 -7.11 3.37
CA PHE A 41 -11.64 -6.00 4.03
C PHE A 41 -10.76 -6.50 5.18
N TRP A 42 -11.23 -7.48 5.94
CA TRP A 42 -10.44 -8.09 7.00
C TRP A 42 -9.21 -8.84 6.45
N ILE A 43 -9.37 -9.63 5.38
CA ILE A 43 -8.27 -10.33 4.70
C ILE A 43 -7.24 -9.33 4.16
N VAL A 44 -7.70 -8.29 3.46
CA VAL A 44 -6.82 -7.26 2.91
C VAL A 44 -6.09 -6.53 4.04
N GLY A 45 -6.78 -6.25 5.15
CA GLY A 45 -6.18 -5.67 6.35
C GLY A 45 -5.03 -6.52 6.90
N LEU A 46 -5.19 -7.83 7.02
CA LEU A 46 -4.12 -8.75 7.45
C LEU A 46 -2.94 -8.76 6.48
N ILE A 47 -3.21 -8.78 5.17
CA ILE A 47 -2.18 -8.70 4.13
C ILE A 47 -1.37 -7.40 4.27
N LEU A 48 -2.05 -6.27 4.52
CA LEU A 48 -1.40 -4.98 4.74
C LEU A 48 -0.53 -4.96 6.00
N ILE A 49 -0.98 -5.60 7.09
CA ILE A 49 -0.18 -5.72 8.32
C ILE A 49 1.07 -6.55 8.06
N TYR A 50 0.93 -7.71 7.41
CA TYR A 50 2.06 -8.53 7.02
C TYR A 50 3.04 -7.75 6.13
N PHE A 51 2.53 -7.08 5.10
CA PHE A 51 3.33 -6.25 4.21
C PHE A 51 4.06 -5.15 4.99
N ALA A 52 3.38 -4.40 5.85
CA ALA A 52 3.98 -3.34 6.64
C ALA A 52 5.10 -3.84 7.57
N ILE A 53 4.96 -5.03 8.16
CA ILE A 53 6.02 -5.67 8.97
C ILE A 53 7.29 -5.88 8.13
N THR A 54 7.16 -6.33 6.88
CA THR A 54 8.32 -6.48 5.99
C THR A 54 9.02 -5.15 5.72
N ILE A 55 8.25 -4.07 5.55
CA ILE A 55 8.81 -2.72 5.36
C ILE A 55 9.50 -2.23 6.63
N TRP A 56 8.89 -2.42 7.81
CA TRP A 56 9.49 -2.03 9.10
C TRP A 56 10.86 -2.66 9.30
N TYR A 57 11.03 -3.92 8.91
CA TYR A 57 12.32 -4.60 8.92
C TYR A 57 13.33 -3.94 7.95
N GLU A 58 12.89 -3.60 6.74
CA GLU A 58 13.74 -3.00 5.71
C GLU A 58 14.07 -1.52 5.94
N ILE A 59 13.38 -0.81 6.84
CA ILE A 59 13.80 0.55 7.26
C ILE A 59 15.22 0.53 7.84
N ARG A 60 15.63 -0.54 8.54
CA ARG A 60 16.99 -0.67 9.08
C ARG A 60 17.92 -1.41 8.13
N LYS A 61 17.48 -2.51 7.51
CA LYS A 61 18.35 -3.38 6.72
C LYS A 61 18.60 -2.89 5.29
N GLN A 62 17.61 -2.26 4.65
CA GLN A 62 17.69 -1.69 3.31
C GLN A 62 18.29 -2.63 2.24
N ARG A 63 17.94 -3.92 2.31
CA ARG A 63 18.42 -4.92 1.35
C ARG A 63 17.81 -4.62 -0.02
N ARG A 64 18.64 -4.40 -1.02
CA ARG A 64 18.20 -3.94 -2.36
C ARG A 64 17.06 -4.77 -2.95
N LEU A 65 17.18 -6.11 -2.93
CA LEU A 65 16.15 -6.99 -3.48
C LEU A 65 14.83 -6.92 -2.69
N ALA A 66 14.90 -6.83 -1.37
CA ALA A 66 13.71 -6.70 -0.53
C ALA A 66 13.00 -5.35 -0.75
N VAL A 67 13.77 -4.26 -0.88
CA VAL A 67 13.22 -2.93 -1.20
C VAL A 67 12.58 -2.92 -2.59
N LEU A 68 13.20 -3.56 -3.58
CA LEU A 68 12.60 -3.71 -4.91
C LEU A 68 11.30 -4.51 -4.86
N TRP A 69 11.25 -5.58 -4.08
CA TRP A 69 10.02 -6.34 -3.85
C TRP A 69 8.91 -5.46 -3.27
N ILE A 70 9.20 -4.63 -2.27
CA ILE A 70 8.23 -3.67 -1.70
C ILE A 70 7.70 -2.72 -2.79
N ILE A 71 8.59 -2.13 -3.61
CA ILE A 71 8.20 -1.21 -4.68
C ILE A 71 7.33 -1.91 -5.74
N ILE A 72 7.63 -3.16 -6.07
CA ILE A 72 6.82 -3.94 -7.02
C ILE A 72 5.42 -4.15 -6.46
N GLN A 73 5.30 -4.48 -5.17
CA GLN A 73 4.00 -4.64 -4.52
C GLN A 73 3.20 -3.32 -4.48
N ASP A 74 3.86 -2.19 -4.23
CA ASP A 74 3.22 -0.86 -4.30
C ASP A 74 2.65 -0.60 -5.70
N TYR A 75 3.41 -0.88 -6.77
CA TYR A 75 2.90 -0.71 -8.14
C TYR A 75 1.82 -1.74 -8.51
N ALA A 76 1.95 -2.99 -8.06
CA ALA A 76 0.93 -4.01 -8.27
C ALA A 76 -0.39 -3.61 -7.60
N TRP A 77 -0.34 -3.02 -6.41
CA TRP A 77 -1.51 -2.46 -5.73
C TRP A 77 -2.18 -1.35 -6.54
N VAL A 78 -1.39 -0.41 -7.09
CA VAL A 78 -1.90 0.68 -7.94
C VAL A 78 -2.57 0.13 -9.20
N ILE A 79 -1.94 -0.83 -9.89
CA ILE A 79 -2.51 -1.45 -11.09
C ILE A 79 -3.80 -2.20 -10.74
N GLY A 80 -3.80 -2.99 -9.66
CA GLY A 80 -5.00 -3.68 -9.18
C GLY A 80 -6.13 -2.72 -8.84
N SER A 81 -5.82 -1.58 -8.22
CA SER A 81 -6.78 -0.51 -7.92
C SER A 81 -7.41 0.09 -9.18
N LEU A 82 -6.60 0.36 -10.21
CA LEU A 82 -7.10 0.85 -11.51
C LEU A 82 -8.00 -0.18 -12.18
N LEU A 83 -7.60 -1.45 -12.18
CA LEU A 83 -8.42 -2.54 -12.74
C LEU A 83 -9.77 -2.66 -12.01
N LEU A 84 -9.77 -2.57 -10.68
CA LEU A 84 -11.01 -2.57 -9.88
C LEU A 84 -11.93 -1.41 -10.24
N ILE A 85 -11.39 -0.20 -10.41
CA ILE A 85 -12.21 0.98 -10.75
C ILE A 85 -12.77 0.87 -12.18
N ILE A 86 -11.96 0.46 -13.16
CA ILE A 86 -12.36 0.44 -14.58
C ILE A 86 -13.35 -0.69 -14.85
N ILE A 87 -13.08 -1.89 -14.34
CA ILE A 87 -13.90 -3.08 -14.60
C ILE A 87 -15.13 -3.09 -13.67
N ASN A 88 -14.98 -2.55 -12.46
CA ASN A 88 -15.98 -2.55 -11.40
C ASN A 88 -16.73 -3.89 -11.21
N PRO A 89 -16.02 -5.03 -11.07
CA PRO A 89 -16.64 -6.35 -11.07
C PRO A 89 -17.54 -6.59 -9.84
N PHE A 90 -17.38 -5.79 -8.79
CA PHE A 90 -18.11 -5.93 -7.53
C PHE A 90 -19.19 -4.86 -7.31
N GLN A 91 -19.50 -4.06 -8.34
CA GLN A 91 -20.48 -2.96 -8.25
C GLN A 91 -20.18 -1.99 -7.09
N ILE A 92 -18.89 -1.69 -6.88
CA ILE A 92 -18.40 -0.78 -5.86
C ILE A 92 -19.06 0.58 -6.04
N THR A 93 -19.50 1.18 -4.94
CA THR A 93 -20.11 2.52 -4.93
C THR A 93 -19.16 3.57 -5.48
N GLN A 94 -19.71 4.72 -5.91
CA GLN A 94 -18.90 5.86 -6.33
C GLN A 94 -17.93 6.33 -5.23
N ILE A 95 -18.39 6.32 -3.97
CA ILE A 95 -17.56 6.68 -2.81
C ILE A 95 -16.43 5.66 -2.62
N GLY A 96 -16.72 4.36 -2.71
CA GLY A 96 -15.71 3.31 -2.62
C GLY A 96 -14.65 3.44 -3.73
N ASN A 97 -15.07 3.67 -4.97
CA ASN A 97 -14.17 3.90 -6.10
C ASN A 97 -13.30 5.16 -5.92
N LEU A 98 -13.87 6.24 -5.39
CA LEU A 98 -13.11 7.45 -5.07
C LEU A 98 -12.04 7.18 -3.99
N ILE A 99 -12.39 6.44 -2.93
CA ILE A 99 -11.45 6.03 -1.87
C ILE A 99 -10.32 5.18 -2.46
N ILE A 100 -10.64 4.17 -3.28
CA ILE A 100 -9.63 3.35 -3.97
C ILE A 100 -8.68 4.24 -4.77
N GLY A 101 -9.21 5.18 -5.56
CA GLY A 101 -8.42 6.07 -6.40
C GLY A 101 -7.47 6.95 -5.59
N ILE A 102 -7.95 7.56 -4.49
CA ILE A 102 -7.12 8.38 -3.60
C ILE A 102 -5.99 7.54 -2.99
N ILE A 103 -6.30 6.34 -2.48
CA ILE A 103 -5.30 5.45 -1.91
C ILE A 103 -4.27 5.03 -2.97
N ALA A 104 -4.71 4.72 -4.19
CA ALA A 104 -3.82 4.37 -5.28
C ALA A 104 -2.82 5.49 -5.61
N LEU A 105 -3.27 6.76 -5.63
CA LEU A 105 -2.37 7.90 -5.84
C LEU A 105 -1.35 8.08 -4.71
N ILE A 106 -1.77 7.86 -3.46
CA ILE A 106 -0.86 7.92 -2.29
C ILE A 106 0.20 6.81 -2.39
N VAL A 107 -0.22 5.57 -2.69
CA VAL A 107 0.69 4.42 -2.85
C VAL A 107 1.64 4.62 -4.04
N LEU A 108 1.14 5.14 -5.16
CA LEU A 108 1.97 5.48 -6.32
C LEU A 108 3.05 6.50 -5.95
N TYR A 109 2.68 7.56 -5.22
CA TYR A 109 3.63 8.56 -4.74
C TYR A 109 4.70 7.93 -3.83
N MET A 110 4.33 7.02 -2.93
CA MET A 110 5.28 6.31 -2.07
C MET A 110 6.25 5.44 -2.88
N GLY A 111 5.73 4.62 -3.81
CA GLY A 111 6.53 3.75 -4.68
C GLY A 111 7.54 4.52 -5.54
N ILE A 112 7.13 5.65 -6.12
CA ILE A 112 8.03 6.54 -6.89
C ILE A 112 9.15 7.08 -5.98
N ASN A 113 8.83 7.55 -4.78
CA ASN A 113 9.83 8.08 -3.85
C ASN A 113 10.81 7.01 -3.35
N GLN A 114 10.33 5.80 -3.09
CA GLN A 114 11.18 4.65 -2.74
C GLN A 114 12.13 4.30 -3.89
N MET A 115 11.65 4.28 -5.13
CA MET A 115 12.46 4.02 -6.33
C MET A 115 13.55 5.09 -6.54
N ILE A 116 13.19 6.38 -6.45
CA ILE A 116 14.15 7.49 -6.59
C ILE A 116 15.21 7.42 -5.48
N ALA A 117 14.81 7.15 -4.24
CA ALA A 117 15.73 7.04 -3.12
C ALA A 117 16.67 5.85 -3.26
N LEU A 118 16.18 4.69 -3.68
CA LEU A 118 16.98 3.48 -3.89
C LEU A 118 18.06 3.66 -4.97
N LYS A 119 17.71 4.30 -6.10
CA LYS A 119 18.68 4.62 -7.16
C LYS A 119 19.81 5.51 -6.65
N LYS A 120 19.49 6.56 -5.88
CA LYS A 120 20.49 7.48 -5.30
C LYS A 120 21.41 6.79 -4.28
N THR A 121 20.87 5.91 -3.44
CA THR A 121 21.69 5.14 -2.49
C THR A 121 22.63 4.17 -3.19
N THR A 122 22.21 3.57 -4.30
CA THR A 122 23.07 2.67 -5.08
C THR A 122 24.20 3.42 -5.76
N ALA A 123 23.93 4.60 -6.33
CA ALA A 123 24.93 5.42 -7.01
C ALA A 123 26.02 5.99 -6.07
N ASN A 124 25.67 6.27 -4.81
CA ASN A 124 26.63 6.77 -3.82
C ASN A 124 27.54 5.69 -3.22
N ASN A 125 27.27 4.41 -3.47
CA ASN A 125 28.02 3.27 -2.94
C ASN A 125 28.95 2.62 -3.99
N VAL A 126 29.06 3.22 -5.18
CA VAL A 126 30.00 2.88 -6.26
C VAL A 126 31.06 3.98 -6.32
#